data_AF-A0A6B3GH33-F1
#
_entry.id   AF-A0A6B3GH33-F1
#
_cell.length_a   1.000
_cell.length_b   1.000
_cell.length_c   1.000
_cell.angle_alpha   90.00
_cell.angle_beta   90.00
_cell.angle_gamma   90.00
#
_symmetry.space_group_name_H-M   'P 1'
#
loop_
_entity.id
_entity.type
_entity.pdbx_description
1 polymer ?
#
loop_
_entity_poly.entity_id
_entity_poly.type
_entity_poly.pdbx_seq_one_letter_code
_entity_poly.pdbx_strand_id
1 'polypeptide(L)'
;MPLHRGAHPDQDEPSDERRRLALNPFFGEADPTAAMNTAPPRHRLPDGPLPPLTAYRLVHDELMLDGNSRLNLATFVTTWMEPQAGVLMGECRDKNMIDKDEYP
;
A
#
# COMPACT_ATOMS: atom_id res chain seq x y z
N MET A 1 13.43 -19.76 23.90
CA MET A 1 14.27 -19.27 22.79
C MET A 1 14.02 -17.78 22.66
N PRO A 2 14.92 -16.89 23.09
CA PRO A 2 14.73 -15.45 22.93
C PRO A 2 15.10 -15.05 21.49
N LEU A 3 14.17 -14.41 20.78
CA LEU A 3 14.42 -13.87 19.44
C LEU A 3 15.40 -12.68 19.55
N HIS A 4 16.46 -12.74 18.76
CA HIS A 4 17.49 -11.72 18.66
C HIS A 4 16.86 -10.45 18.06
N ARG A 5 16.73 -9.38 18.85
CA ARG A 5 16.30 -8.06 18.36
C ARG A 5 17.53 -7.40 17.71
N GLY A 6 17.57 -7.33 16.39
CA GLY A 6 18.60 -6.60 15.65
C GLY A 6 18.59 -5.13 16.07
N ALA A 7 19.77 -4.60 16.41
CA ALA A 7 19.96 -3.20 16.73
C ALA A 7 19.77 -2.33 15.48
N HIS A 8 19.10 -1.18 15.64
CA HIS A 8 18.82 -0.18 14.62
C HIS A 8 20.08 0.35 13.92
N PRO A 9 20.02 0.49 12.58
CA PRO A 9 20.49 1.73 11.96
C PRO A 9 19.57 2.12 10.77
N ASP A 10 18.50 2.88 11.02
CA ASP A 10 17.73 3.54 9.94
C ASP A 10 18.35 4.91 9.57
N GLN A 11 19.67 5.08 9.73
CA GLN A 11 20.34 6.38 9.62
C GLN A 11 20.80 6.76 8.19
N ASP A 12 20.71 5.85 7.22
CA ASP A 12 21.30 6.07 5.88
C ASP A 12 20.27 6.29 4.74
N GLU A 13 19.01 6.57 5.07
CA GLU A 13 17.98 6.84 4.05
C GLU A 13 18.00 8.33 3.61
N PRO A 14 18.15 8.63 2.30
CA PRO A 14 18.21 10.01 1.80
C PRO A 14 16.93 10.80 2.14
N SER A 15 17.09 12.06 2.53
CA SER A 15 16.03 12.92 3.09
C SER A 15 14.78 13.08 2.23
N ASP A 16 14.90 12.92 0.91
CA ASP A 16 13.78 13.00 -0.03
C ASP A 16 12.80 11.83 0.09
N GLU A 17 13.27 10.64 0.48
CA GLU A 17 12.42 9.44 0.54
C GLU A 17 11.54 9.41 1.79
N ARG A 18 12.06 9.92 2.92
CA ARG A 18 11.29 10.12 4.15
C ARG A 18 10.13 11.09 3.95
N ARG A 19 10.28 12.06 3.06
CA ARG A 19 9.24 13.07 2.77
C ARG A 19 8.08 12.52 1.94
N ARG A 20 8.31 11.52 1.07
CA ARG A 20 7.25 10.93 0.24
C ARG A 20 6.15 10.25 1.05
N LEU A 21 6.50 9.70 2.21
CA LEU A 21 5.61 8.90 3.06
C LEU A 21 5.19 9.63 4.36
N ALA A 22 5.36 10.96 4.40
CA ALA A 22 4.92 11.76 5.54
C ALA A 22 3.38 11.81 5.56
N LEU A 23 2.78 11.08 6.52
CA LEU A 23 1.33 11.01 6.71
C LEU A 23 0.74 12.39 7.02
N ASN A 24 -0.47 12.64 6.51
CA ASN A 24 -1.21 13.87 6.76
C ASN A 24 -1.66 13.93 8.24
N PRO A 25 -1.34 15.00 9.01
CA PRO A 25 -1.53 15.05 10.47
C PRO A 25 -2.97 14.93 10.99
N PHE A 26 -3.97 15.09 10.11
CA PHE A 26 -5.37 15.18 10.50
C PHE A 26 -6.07 13.83 10.75
N PHE A 27 -5.37 12.71 10.59
CA PHE A 27 -6.02 11.39 10.48
C PHE A 27 -5.44 10.28 11.37
N GLY A 28 -4.54 10.61 12.30
CA GLY A 28 -4.05 9.67 13.31
C GLY A 28 -5.08 9.45 14.41
N GLU A 29 -5.61 8.23 14.52
CA GLU A 29 -6.39 7.80 15.68
C GLU A 29 -5.48 7.84 16.93
N ALA A 30 -5.69 8.86 17.77
CA ALA A 30 -5.32 8.92 19.18
C ALA A 30 -3.87 8.54 19.64
N ASP A 31 -2.82 8.98 18.94
CA ASP A 31 -1.54 9.27 19.59
C ASP A 31 -0.75 10.35 18.81
N PRO A 32 -0.76 11.62 19.25
CA PRO A 32 -0.07 12.72 18.57
C PRO A 32 1.47 12.63 18.68
N THR A 33 2.03 11.65 19.39
CA THR A 33 3.48 11.49 19.56
C THR A 33 4.09 10.27 18.87
N ALA A 34 3.33 9.19 18.66
CA ALA A 34 3.83 7.98 18.00
C ALA A 34 3.59 7.95 16.48
N ALA A 35 2.50 8.53 15.98
CA ALA A 35 2.14 8.47 14.56
C ALA A 35 2.87 9.51 13.68
N MET A 36 3.72 10.36 14.28
CA MET A 36 4.12 11.63 13.64
C MET A 36 5.42 11.61 12.85
N ASN A 37 6.22 10.54 12.77
CA ASN A 37 7.60 10.73 12.24
C ASN A 37 8.23 9.65 11.36
N THR A 38 7.57 8.52 11.06
CA THR A 38 8.28 7.50 10.27
C THR A 38 7.38 6.84 9.25
N ALA A 39 7.66 7.14 7.99
CA ALA A 39 7.36 6.28 6.86
C ALA A 39 7.63 4.81 7.23
N PRO A 40 6.77 3.85 6.83
CA PRO A 40 7.07 2.43 6.98
C PRO A 40 8.42 2.09 6.33
N PRO A 41 9.20 1.15 6.92
CA PRO A 41 10.45 0.73 6.34
C PRO A 41 10.23 0.12 4.94
N ARG A 42 11.06 0.52 3.97
CA ARG A 42 10.95 0.06 2.57
C ARG A 42 11.61 -1.30 2.32
N HIS A 43 12.67 -1.58 3.07
CA HIS A 43 13.57 -2.72 2.83
C HIS A 43 13.49 -3.81 3.90
N ARG A 44 12.59 -3.66 4.88
CA ARG A 44 12.31 -4.66 5.91
C ARG A 44 10.85 -4.62 6.30
N LEU A 45 10.36 -5.69 6.90
CA LEU A 45 9.03 -5.67 7.52
C LEU A 45 9.05 -4.77 8.76
N PRO A 46 7.97 -4.02 9.02
CA PRO A 46 7.83 -3.24 10.24
C PRO A 46 7.74 -4.16 11.47
N ASP A 47 8.25 -3.67 12.61
CA ASP A 47 8.31 -4.44 13.86
C ASP A 47 6.94 -4.67 14.51
N GLY A 48 5.91 -3.94 14.07
CA GLY A 48 4.53 -4.03 14.57
C GLY A 48 3.50 -3.71 13.49
N PRO A 49 2.23 -4.09 13.73
CA PRO A 49 1.14 -3.84 12.79
C PRO A 49 0.78 -2.36 12.75
N LEU A 50 0.18 -1.95 11.63
CA LEU A 50 -0.45 -0.64 11.45
C LEU A 50 -1.97 -0.78 11.53
N PRO A 51 -2.71 0.24 12.03
CA PRO A 51 -4.16 0.28 11.89
C PRO A 51 -4.57 0.17 10.41
N PRO A 52 -5.61 -0.64 10.08
CA PRO A 52 -6.00 -0.87 8.68
C PRO A 52 -6.28 0.40 7.89
N LEU A 53 -6.93 1.39 8.52
CA LEU A 53 -7.25 2.67 7.88
C LEU A 53 -5.99 3.50 7.56
N THR A 54 -5.02 3.50 8.47
CA THR A 54 -3.73 4.18 8.27
C THR A 54 -2.94 3.51 7.15
N ALA A 55 -2.89 2.18 7.13
CA ALA A 55 -2.23 1.43 6.08
C ALA A 55 -2.87 1.68 4.70
N TYR A 56 -4.21 1.65 4.63
CA TYR A 56 -4.95 1.94 3.39
C TYR A 56 -4.63 3.33 2.86
N ARG A 57 -4.71 4.36 3.73
CA ARG A 57 -4.44 5.76 3.34
C ARG A 57 -3.02 5.94 2.84
N LEU A 58 -2.04 5.35 3.53
CA LEU A 58 -0.64 5.45 3.12
C LEU A 58 -0.42 4.92 1.70
N VAL A 59 -0.97 3.73 1.39
CA VAL A 59 -0.86 3.14 0.05
C VAL A 59 -1.67 3.94 -0.96
N HIS A 60 -2.87 4.39 -0.58
CA HIS A 60 -3.75 5.17 -1.45
C HIS A 60 -3.12 6.49 -1.87
N ASP A 61 -2.55 7.23 -0.92
CA ASP A 61 -1.92 8.54 -1.16
C ASP A 61 -0.68 8.40 -2.05
N GLU A 62 0.13 7.36 -1.88
CA GLU A 62 1.27 7.07 -2.77
C GLU A 62 0.78 6.75 -4.19
N LEU A 63 -0.29 5.96 -4.35
CA LEU A 63 -0.88 5.66 -5.66
C LEU A 63 -1.48 6.89 -6.35
N MET A 64 -1.80 7.97 -5.63
CA MET A 64 -2.22 9.23 -6.25
C MET A 64 -1.10 9.94 -7.01
N LEU A 65 0.16 9.56 -6.77
CA LEU A 65 1.32 10.05 -7.53
C LEU A 65 1.47 9.35 -8.89
N ASP A 66 0.77 8.23 -9.11
CA ASP A 66 0.74 7.57 -10.40
C ASP A 66 0.00 8.43 -11.45
N GLY A 67 0.51 8.41 -12.68
CA GLY A 67 -0.12 9.09 -13.80
C GLY A 67 -1.47 8.46 -14.16
N ASN A 68 -2.38 9.26 -14.72
CA ASN A 68 -3.66 8.75 -15.20
C ASN A 68 -3.45 7.73 -16.32
N SER A 69 -3.89 6.49 -16.11
CA SER A 69 -3.73 5.38 -17.07
C SER A 69 -4.33 5.68 -18.45
N ARG A 70 -5.38 6.50 -18.54
CA ARG A 70 -5.99 6.90 -19.82
C ARG A 70 -5.10 7.83 -20.65
N LEU A 71 -4.13 8.49 -20.01
CA LEU A 71 -3.16 9.38 -20.65
C LEU A 71 -1.86 8.64 -21.00
N ASN A 72 -1.72 7.37 -20.60
CA ASN A 72 -0.55 6.57 -20.92
C ASN A 72 -0.66 6.01 -22.35
N LEU A 73 0.03 6.65 -23.30
CA LEU A 73 0.09 6.24 -24.71
C LEU A 73 1.25 5.26 -25.02
N ALA A 74 2.05 4.89 -24.02
CA ALA A 74 3.20 4.01 -24.21
C ALA A 74 2.85 2.52 -24.01
N THR A 75 1.70 2.21 -23.39
CA THR A 75 1.27 0.83 -23.14
C THR A 75 0.39 0.28 -24.26
N PHE A 76 0.49 -1.02 -24.52
CA PHE A 76 -0.44 -1.77 -25.37
C PHE A 76 -1.61 -2.39 -24.58
N VAL A 77 -1.60 -2.30 -23.25
CA VAL A 77 -2.62 -2.91 -22.38
C VAL A 77 -3.86 -2.01 -22.29
N THR A 78 -5.03 -2.63 -22.12
CA THR A 78 -6.31 -1.94 -21.93
C THR A 78 -6.35 -1.13 -20.63
N THR A 79 -6.67 0.16 -20.71
CA THR A 79 -6.74 1.10 -19.56
C THR A 79 -8.18 1.55 -19.23
N TRP A 80 -9.19 0.97 -19.89
CA TRP A 80 -10.60 1.25 -19.65
C TRP A 80 -11.47 0.01 -19.86
N MET A 81 -12.52 -0.13 -19.07
CA MET A 81 -13.56 -1.14 -19.21
C MET A 81 -14.91 -0.56 -18.78
N GLU A 82 -16.00 -1.19 -19.22
CA GLU A 82 -17.34 -0.85 -18.79
C GLU A 82 -17.53 -1.07 -17.27
N PRO A 83 -18.37 -0.27 -16.58
CA PRO A 83 -18.61 -0.44 -15.14
C PRO A 83 -19.05 -1.85 -14.74
N GLN A 84 -19.81 -2.52 -15.60
CA GLN A 84 -20.29 -3.90 -15.41
C GLN A 84 -19.13 -4.90 -15.34
N ALA A 85 -18.08 -4.71 -16.14
CA ALA A 85 -16.88 -5.54 -16.09
C ALA A 85 -16.15 -5.38 -14.75
N GLY A 86 -16.08 -4.15 -14.22
CA GLY A 86 -15.49 -3.88 -12.90
C GLY A 86 -16.25 -4.57 -11.76
N VAL A 87 -17.59 -4.61 -11.83
CA VAL A 87 -18.42 -5.35 -10.85
C VAL A 87 -18.11 -6.84 -10.90
N LEU A 88 -18.10 -7.45 -12.10
CA LEU A 88 -17.78 -8.87 -12.26
C LEU A 88 -16.37 -9.21 -11.76
N MET A 89 -15.38 -8.36 -12.03
CA MET A 89 -14.02 -8.54 -11.51
C MET A 89 -13.98 -8.48 -9.97
N GLY A 90 -14.78 -7.59 -9.36
CA GLY A 90 -14.91 -7.52 -7.90
C GLY A 90 -15.56 -8.78 -7.30
N GLU A 91 -16.63 -9.27 -7.92
CA GLU A 91 -17.35 -10.49 -7.51
C GLU A 91 -16.53 -11.77 -7.68
N CYS A 92 -15.54 -11.77 -8.57
CA CYS A 92 -14.69 -12.93 -8.84
C CYS A 92 -13.31 -12.85 -8.17
N ARG A 93 -13.06 -11.86 -7.31
CA ARG A 93 -11.73 -11.61 -6.70
C ARG A 93 -11.22 -12.77 -5.85
N ASP A 94 -12.11 -13.50 -5.20
CA ASP A 94 -11.82 -14.63 -4.32
C ASP A 94 -11.86 -15.99 -5.04
N LYS A 95 -12.26 -16.03 -6.32
CA LYS A 95 -12.33 -17.26 -7.11
C LYS A 95 -10.96 -17.66 -7.62
N ASN A 96 -10.56 -18.88 -7.28
CA ASN A 96 -9.30 -19.45 -7.74
C ASN A 96 -9.48 -20.16 -9.09
N MET A 97 -8.99 -19.56 -10.18
CA MET A 97 -9.22 -20.07 -11.54
C MET A 97 -8.67 -21.49 -11.80
N ILE A 98 -7.63 -21.92 -11.06
CA ILE A 98 -7.06 -23.27 -11.20
C ILE A 98 -7.92 -24.34 -10.52
N ASP A 99 -8.78 -23.94 -9.58
CA ASP A 99 -9.58 -24.81 -8.73
C ASP A 99 -10.93 -25.10 -9.41
N LYS A 100 -10.89 -25.99 -10.41
CA LYS A 100 -12.03 -26.26 -11.29
C LYS A 100 -13.16 -27.05 -10.65
N ASP A 101 -12.87 -27.79 -9.59
CA ASP A 101 -13.87 -28.61 -8.91
C ASP A 101 -14.76 -27.74 -8.02
N GLU A 102 -14.18 -26.70 -7.40
CA GLU A 102 -14.84 -25.72 -6.54
C GLU A 102 -15.52 -24.60 -7.35
N TYR A 103 -14.96 -24.25 -8.51
CA TYR A 103 -15.46 -23.19 -9.40
C TYR A 103 -15.64 -23.70 -10.85
N PRO A 104 -16.63 -24.57 -11.12
CA PRO A 104 -16.94 -25.06 -12.45
C PRO A 104 -17.48 -23.97 -13.40
#